data_AF-A0A3P1YQV0-F1
#
_entry.id   AF-A0A3P1YQV0-F1
#
_cell.length_a   1.000
_cell.length_b   1.000
_cell.length_c   1.000
_cell.angle_alpha   90.00
_cell.angle_beta   90.00
_cell.angle_gamma   90.00
#
_symmetry.space_group_name_H-M   'P 1'
#
loop_
_entity.id
_entity.type
_entity.pdbx_description
1 polymer ?
#
loop_
_entity_poly.entity_id
_entity_poly.type
_entity_poly.pdbx_seq_one_letter_code
_entity_poly.pdbx_strand_id
1 'polypeptide(L)'
;MKAIQHKYFGTLNLEIDDNVAVIWEKEINGIPVWLWYGNNGEIPEALLDSYAQFLDHLDEKIKEARRAIIEYLNNDRYYIDFHLEELELDALPSDATDFADQMSVTNIGLWTDSNTPHITMDFMIDPEVSDEILCAKFGEDGNIDIAWES
;
A
#
# COMPACT_ATOMS: atom_id res chain seq x y z
N MET A 1 -4.64 9.11 28.65
CA MET A 1 -3.89 8.03 27.99
C MET A 1 -4.84 6.97 27.47
N LYS A 2 -5.31 7.14 26.22
CA LYS A 2 -5.94 6.06 25.47
C LYS A 2 -4.81 5.38 24.70
N ALA A 3 -4.17 4.39 25.33
CA ALA A 3 -3.07 3.65 24.72
C ALA A 3 -3.48 2.19 24.54
N ILE A 4 -3.11 1.59 23.42
CA ILE A 4 -3.33 0.18 23.12
C ILE A 4 -1.98 -0.53 23.20
N GLN A 5 -1.95 -1.73 23.81
CA GLN A 5 -0.80 -2.61 23.76
C GLN A 5 -1.10 -3.73 22.77
N HIS A 6 -0.21 -3.95 21.82
CA HIS A 6 -0.31 -5.03 20.84
C HIS A 6 1.02 -5.76 20.71
N LYS A 7 0.98 -7.07 20.52
CA LYS A 7 2.21 -7.90 20.46
C LYS A 7 3.14 -7.49 19.32
N TYR A 8 2.59 -7.12 18.18
CA TYR A 8 3.37 -6.72 16.99
C TYR A 8 3.70 -5.22 16.99
N PHE A 9 2.72 -4.36 17.30
CA PHE A 9 2.86 -2.90 17.19
C PHE A 9 3.40 -2.23 18.46
N GLY A 10 3.53 -2.98 19.55
CA GLY A 10 3.92 -2.42 20.84
C GLY A 10 2.85 -1.49 21.41
N THR A 11 3.28 -0.35 21.95
CA THR A 11 2.39 0.65 22.52
C THR A 11 1.95 1.65 21.45
N LEU A 12 0.66 1.67 21.13
CA LEU A 12 0.04 2.68 20.26
C LEU A 12 -0.55 3.79 21.12
N ASN A 13 -0.12 5.04 20.89
CA ASN A 13 -0.67 6.20 21.58
C ASN A 13 -1.78 6.83 20.73
N LEU A 14 -2.99 6.93 21.28
CA LEU A 14 -4.15 7.51 20.60
C LEU A 14 -4.52 8.91 21.11
N GLU A 15 -3.64 9.57 21.85
CA GLU A 15 -3.74 11.00 22.15
C GLU A 15 -3.33 11.81 20.92
N ILE A 16 -4.26 11.92 19.97
CA ILE A 16 -4.06 12.51 18.65
C ILE A 16 -5.00 13.70 18.52
N ASP A 17 -4.47 14.84 18.11
CA ASP A 17 -5.25 16.07 17.89
C ASP A 17 -5.92 16.09 16.50
N ASP A 18 -5.36 15.34 15.55
CA ASP A 18 -5.84 15.21 14.18
C ASP A 18 -6.86 14.07 14.00
N ASN A 19 -7.79 14.24 13.06
CA ASN A 19 -8.75 13.19 12.70
C ASN A 19 -8.10 12.01 11.97
N VAL A 20 -6.93 12.24 11.34
CA VAL A 20 -6.13 11.24 10.66
C VAL A 20 -4.66 11.44 11.06
N ALA A 21 -4.01 10.42 11.61
CA ALA A 21 -2.61 10.50 11.99
C ALA A 21 -1.90 9.14 11.93
N VAL A 22 -0.59 9.15 11.70
CA VAL A 22 0.26 7.96 11.84
C VAL A 22 0.48 7.67 13.32
N ILE A 23 0.07 6.48 13.77
CA ILE A 23 0.22 6.04 15.17
C ILE A 23 1.31 4.99 15.37
N TRP A 24 1.82 4.46 14.27
CA TRP A 24 2.97 3.57 14.23
C TRP A 24 3.60 3.60 12.85
N GLU A 25 4.93 3.53 12.81
CA GLU A 25 5.71 3.49 11.58
C GLU A 25 6.88 2.54 11.74
N LYS A 26 7.24 1.86 10.65
CA LYS A 26 8.43 1.01 10.59
C LYS A 26 8.85 0.79 9.14
N GLU A 27 10.14 0.64 8.92
CA GLU A 27 10.67 0.12 7.66
C GLU A 27 10.76 -1.41 7.72
N ILE A 28 10.18 -2.09 6.74
CA ILE A 28 10.21 -3.56 6.59
C ILE A 28 10.77 -3.88 5.22
N ASN A 29 11.91 -4.57 5.18
CA ASN A 29 12.63 -4.90 3.92
C ASN A 29 12.90 -3.68 3.02
N GLY A 30 13.16 -2.50 3.60
CA GLY A 30 13.38 -1.26 2.85
C GLY A 30 12.09 -0.52 2.44
N ILE A 31 10.92 -1.04 2.80
CA ILE A 31 9.61 -0.45 2.48
C ILE A 31 9.08 0.27 3.73
N PRO A 32 8.74 1.57 3.67
CA PRO A 32 8.07 2.24 4.77
C PRO A 32 6.64 1.72 4.93
N VAL A 33 6.28 1.43 6.18
CA VAL A 33 4.95 0.94 6.56
C VAL A 33 4.39 1.83 7.64
N TRP A 34 3.17 2.35 7.43
CA TRP A 34 2.49 3.25 8.33
C TRP A 34 1.14 2.70 8.76
N LEU A 35 0.89 2.72 10.07
CA LEU A 35 -0.44 2.48 10.64
C LEU A 35 -1.12 3.83 10.87
N TRP A 36 -2.15 4.07 10.07
CA TRP A 36 -2.95 5.28 10.09
C TRP A 36 -4.18 5.08 10.97
N TYR A 37 -4.38 6.03 11.89
CA TYR A 37 -5.60 6.14 12.68
C TYR A 37 -6.58 7.06 11.96
N GLY A 38 -7.71 6.54 11.48
CA GLY A 38 -8.56 7.25 10.52
C GLY A 38 -9.98 7.64 10.96
N ASN A 39 -10.44 7.30 12.18
CA ASN A 39 -11.86 7.53 12.54
C ASN A 39 -12.15 7.79 14.02
N ASN A 40 -11.16 8.23 14.82
CA ASN A 40 -11.35 8.50 16.26
C ASN A 40 -12.02 7.36 17.08
N GLY A 41 -12.10 6.16 16.51
CA GLY A 41 -12.85 5.02 17.00
C GLY A 41 -12.06 4.16 17.97
N GLU A 42 -12.65 3.04 18.36
CA GLU A 42 -11.90 1.94 18.96
C GLU A 42 -11.23 1.15 17.84
N ILE A 43 -9.97 0.78 18.03
CA ILE A 43 -9.24 -0.08 17.09
C ILE A 43 -9.39 -1.51 17.62
N PRO A 44 -10.13 -2.40 16.94
CA PRO A 44 -10.27 -3.78 17.40
C PRO A 44 -8.93 -4.50 17.42
N GLU A 45 -8.64 -5.27 18.46
CA GLU A 45 -7.40 -6.08 18.54
C GLU A 45 -7.28 -7.03 17.33
N ALA A 46 -8.40 -7.63 16.90
CA ALA A 46 -8.45 -8.50 15.72
C ALA A 46 -8.05 -7.79 14.41
N LEU A 47 -8.28 -6.47 14.30
CA LEU A 47 -7.83 -5.68 13.14
C LEU A 47 -6.30 -5.56 13.15
N LEU A 48 -5.71 -5.29 14.32
CA LEU A 48 -4.26 -5.25 14.49
C LEU A 48 -3.61 -6.62 14.24
N ASP A 49 -4.22 -7.71 14.70
CA ASP A 49 -3.77 -9.07 14.41
C ASP A 49 -3.76 -9.35 12.90
N SER A 50 -4.79 -8.89 12.18
CA SER A 50 -4.88 -9.07 10.73
C SER A 50 -3.77 -8.34 9.98
N TYR A 51 -3.41 -7.13 10.42
CA TYR A 51 -2.27 -6.40 9.85
C TYR A 51 -0.94 -7.05 10.17
N ALA A 52 -0.74 -7.53 11.41
CA ALA A 52 0.46 -8.27 11.75
C ALA A 52 0.60 -9.53 10.88
N GLN A 53 -0.49 -10.27 10.66
CA GLN A 53 -0.51 -11.44 9.79
C GLN A 53 -0.21 -11.07 8.32
N PHE A 54 -0.74 -9.95 7.83
CA PHE A 54 -0.43 -9.45 6.49
C PHE A 54 1.06 -9.17 6.32
N LEU A 55 1.66 -8.46 7.28
CA LEU A 55 3.08 -8.12 7.26
C LEU A 55 4.00 -9.34 7.41
N ASP A 56 3.58 -10.36 8.17
CA ASP A 56 4.31 -11.63 8.27
C ASP A 56 4.37 -12.40 6.93
N HIS A 57 3.44 -12.12 5.99
CA HIS A 57 3.38 -12.72 4.66
C HIS A 57 3.63 -11.69 3.54
N LEU A 58 4.36 -10.62 3.84
CA LEU A 58 4.50 -9.47 2.93
C LEU A 58 5.02 -9.85 1.54
N ASP A 59 6.03 -10.72 1.44
CA ASP A 59 6.59 -11.15 0.15
C ASP A 59 5.55 -11.86 -0.74
N GLU A 60 4.60 -12.58 -0.15
CA GLU A 60 3.50 -13.22 -0.87
C GLU A 60 2.46 -12.18 -1.30
N LYS A 61 2.16 -11.21 -0.43
CA LYS A 61 1.23 -10.10 -0.71
C LYS A 61 1.73 -9.18 -1.82
N ILE A 62 3.04 -8.90 -1.87
CA ILE A 62 3.64 -8.15 -2.98
C ILE A 62 3.46 -8.91 -4.30
N LYS A 63 3.60 -10.24 -4.31
CA LYS A 63 3.37 -11.05 -5.52
C LYS A 63 1.91 -11.06 -5.94
N GLU A 64 0.97 -11.09 -4.99
CA GLU A 64 -0.46 -10.98 -5.27
C GLU A 64 -0.81 -9.61 -5.88
N ALA A 65 -0.35 -8.51 -5.27
CA ALA A 65 -0.55 -7.16 -5.80
C ALA A 65 0.07 -6.98 -7.19
N ARG A 66 1.28 -7.50 -7.42
CA ARG A 66 1.93 -7.42 -8.73
C ARG A 66 1.14 -8.14 -9.83
N ARG A 67 0.52 -9.29 -9.52
CA ARG A 67 -0.38 -9.97 -10.47
C ARG A 67 -1.61 -9.12 -10.81
N ALA A 68 -2.21 -8.47 -9.80
CA ALA A 68 -3.35 -7.58 -10.01
C ALA A 68 -2.96 -6.35 -10.85
N ILE A 69 -1.77 -5.77 -10.63
CA ILE A 69 -1.21 -4.68 -11.45
C ILE A 69 -1.01 -5.13 -12.90
N ILE A 70 -0.42 -6.30 -13.13
CA ILE A 70 -0.23 -6.83 -14.49
C ILE A 70 -1.58 -7.01 -15.19
N GLU A 71 -2.60 -7.52 -14.50
CA GLU A 71 -3.95 -7.64 -15.07
C GLU A 71 -4.57 -6.26 -15.37
N TYR A 72 -4.45 -5.30 -14.46
CA TYR A 72 -4.88 -3.92 -14.65
C TYR A 72 -4.23 -3.29 -15.90
N LEU A 73 -2.90 -3.37 -16.01
CA LEU A 73 -2.13 -2.80 -17.12
C LEU A 73 -2.40 -3.47 -18.48
N ASN A 74 -2.75 -4.76 -18.48
CA ASN A 74 -3.17 -5.44 -19.70
C ASN A 74 -4.56 -5.00 -20.18
N ASN A 75 -5.44 -4.62 -19.25
CA ASN A 75 -6.78 -4.13 -19.55
C ASN A 75 -6.79 -2.65 -19.93
N ASP A 76 -5.98 -1.84 -19.26
CA ASP A 76 -5.78 -0.42 -19.53
C ASP A 76 -4.29 -0.07 -19.53
N ARG A 77 -3.77 0.23 -20.73
CA ARG A 77 -2.36 0.54 -20.94
C ARG A 77 -2.00 1.99 -20.65
N TYR A 78 -2.95 2.85 -20.34
CA TYR A 78 -2.72 4.29 -20.31
C TYR A 78 -1.64 4.70 -19.30
N TYR A 79 -1.51 4.01 -18.16
CA TYR A 79 -0.40 4.23 -17.23
C TYR A 79 0.98 3.96 -17.87
N ILE A 80 1.13 2.86 -18.62
CA ILE A 80 2.39 2.54 -19.34
C ILE A 80 2.66 3.60 -20.41
N ASP A 81 1.65 3.88 -21.24
CA ASP A 81 1.81 4.79 -22.37
C ASP A 81 2.12 6.22 -21.88
N PHE A 82 1.54 6.66 -20.75
CA PHE A 82 1.90 7.93 -20.09
C PHE A 82 3.39 7.99 -19.70
N HIS A 83 3.93 6.93 -19.09
CA HIS A 83 5.34 6.92 -18.70
C HIS A 83 6.28 6.89 -19.92
N LEU A 84 5.94 6.13 -20.96
CA LEU A 84 6.75 6.05 -22.17
C LEU A 84 6.71 7.34 -22.98
N GLU A 85 5.51 7.90 -23.20
CA GLU A 85 5.30 8.97 -24.17
C GLU A 85 5.35 10.37 -23.53
N GLU A 86 4.66 10.57 -22.40
CA GLU A 86 4.54 11.89 -21.77
C GLU A 86 5.71 12.21 -20.85
N LEU A 87 6.27 11.20 -20.17
CA LEU A 87 7.48 11.33 -19.35
C LEU A 87 8.77 11.02 -20.11
N GLU A 88 8.68 10.65 -21.39
CA GLU A 88 9.81 10.32 -22.28
C GLU A 88 10.75 9.23 -21.69
N LEU A 89 10.20 8.25 -20.96
CA LEU A 89 10.95 7.15 -20.36
C LEU A 89 11.12 5.96 -21.32
N ASP A 90 11.66 6.23 -22.50
CA ASP A 90 11.80 5.28 -23.63
C ASP A 90 12.54 3.96 -23.31
N ALA A 91 13.31 3.93 -22.22
CA ALA A 91 14.04 2.74 -21.77
C ALA A 91 13.17 1.74 -21.01
N LEU A 92 11.97 2.14 -20.58
CA LEU A 92 11.03 1.26 -19.90
C LEU A 92 10.42 0.26 -20.88
N PRO A 93 10.11 -0.96 -20.42
CA PRO A 93 9.46 -1.96 -21.25
C PRO A 93 8.00 -1.59 -21.52
N SER A 94 7.46 -1.98 -22.67
CA SER A 94 6.06 -1.71 -23.03
C SER A 94 5.10 -2.87 -22.78
N ASP A 95 5.63 -4.02 -22.32
CA ASP A 95 4.86 -5.18 -21.85
C ASP A 95 4.51 -5.01 -20.38
N ALA A 96 3.26 -5.31 -20.02
CA ALA A 96 2.75 -5.12 -18.66
C ALA A 96 3.53 -5.92 -17.60
N THR A 97 4.01 -7.12 -17.94
CA THR A 97 4.77 -7.97 -16.99
C THR A 97 6.13 -7.36 -16.71
N ASP A 98 6.88 -7.07 -17.77
CA ASP A 98 8.22 -6.50 -17.64
C ASP A 98 8.17 -5.09 -17.01
N PHE A 99 7.14 -4.30 -17.33
CA PHE A 99 6.92 -2.97 -16.73
C PHE A 99 6.60 -3.10 -15.24
N ALA A 100 5.64 -3.95 -14.88
CA ALA A 100 5.32 -4.22 -13.50
C ALA A 100 6.55 -4.73 -12.72
N ASP A 101 7.40 -5.57 -13.31
CA ASP A 101 8.63 -6.08 -12.68
C ASP A 101 9.66 -4.99 -12.35
N GLN A 102 9.65 -3.85 -13.07
CA GLN A 102 10.50 -2.70 -12.75
C GLN A 102 9.90 -1.79 -11.67
N MET A 103 8.61 -1.93 -11.37
CA MET A 103 7.97 -1.17 -10.29
C MET A 103 8.44 -1.63 -8.92
N SER A 104 8.69 -0.64 -8.05
CA SER A 104 9.06 -0.82 -6.65
C SER A 104 7.89 -0.47 -5.74
N VAL A 105 7.76 -1.20 -4.62
CA VAL A 105 6.82 -0.83 -3.57
C VAL A 105 7.43 0.32 -2.78
N THR A 106 6.77 1.48 -2.77
CA THR A 106 7.30 2.70 -2.13
C THR A 106 6.67 2.98 -0.78
N ASN A 107 5.47 2.46 -0.51
CA ASN A 107 4.78 2.63 0.76
C ASN A 107 3.71 1.54 0.99
N ILE A 108 3.46 1.23 2.27
CA ILE A 108 2.34 0.38 2.72
C ILE A 108 1.56 1.11 3.81
N GLY A 109 0.28 1.36 3.57
CA GLY A 109 -0.65 1.95 4.53
C GLY A 109 -1.55 0.90 5.16
N LEU A 110 -1.66 0.91 6.49
CA LEU A 110 -2.61 0.12 7.27
C LEU A 110 -3.63 1.09 7.88
N TRP A 111 -4.91 1.00 7.52
CA TRP A 111 -5.89 2.04 7.84
C TRP A 111 -6.95 1.60 8.84
N THR A 112 -6.99 2.21 10.02
CA THR A 112 -8.01 1.92 11.05
C THR A 112 -9.25 2.81 10.92
N ASP A 113 -9.60 3.20 9.70
CA ASP A 113 -10.77 4.04 9.39
C ASP A 113 -12.10 3.26 9.42
N SER A 114 -12.00 1.94 9.33
CA SER A 114 -13.12 1.00 9.42
C SER A 114 -12.80 -0.16 10.38
N ASN A 115 -13.80 -1.02 10.62
CA ASN A 115 -13.62 -2.25 11.39
C ASN A 115 -13.04 -3.40 10.57
N THR A 116 -12.78 -3.17 9.28
CA THR A 116 -12.31 -4.21 8.38
C THR A 116 -10.95 -3.85 7.79
N PRO A 117 -10.13 -4.86 7.43
CA PRO A 117 -8.77 -4.58 6.99
C PRO A 117 -8.78 -3.76 5.71
N HIS A 118 -8.34 -2.52 5.81
CA HIS A 118 -8.02 -1.66 4.69
C HIS A 118 -6.50 -1.47 4.63
N ILE A 119 -5.89 -2.00 3.56
CA ILE A 119 -4.45 -1.96 3.34
C ILE A 119 -4.18 -1.41 1.95
N THR A 120 -3.28 -0.43 1.86
CA THR A 120 -2.79 0.13 0.60
C THR A 120 -1.33 -0.25 0.40
N MET A 121 -0.95 -0.55 -0.84
CA MET A 121 0.43 -0.82 -1.23
C MET A 121 0.72 -0.04 -2.51
N ASP A 122 1.64 0.91 -2.41
CA ASP A 122 1.90 1.86 -3.48
C ASP A 122 3.06 1.35 -4.33
N PHE A 123 2.81 1.21 -5.64
CA PHE A 123 3.82 0.82 -6.61
C PHE A 123 4.14 2.02 -7.50
N MET A 124 5.43 2.29 -7.66
CA MET A 124 5.93 3.34 -8.53
C MET A 124 7.00 2.81 -9.46
N ILE A 125 7.07 3.37 -10.66
CA ILE A 125 8.20 3.20 -11.57
C ILE A 125 9.00 4.50 -11.57
N ASP A 126 10.31 4.37 -11.33
CA ASP A 126 11.22 5.52 -11.24
C ASP A 126 10.70 6.69 -10.37
N PRO A 127 10.55 6.49 -9.04
CA PRO A 127 9.93 7.47 -8.14
C PRO A 127 10.70 8.79 -7.99
N GLU A 128 11.89 8.90 -8.58
CA GLU A 128 12.66 10.15 -8.64
C GLU A 128 12.21 11.06 -9.80
N VAL A 129 11.50 10.50 -10.79
CA VAL A 129 11.04 11.22 -11.99
C VAL A 129 9.58 11.62 -11.88
N SER A 130 8.76 10.80 -11.21
CA SER A 130 7.30 10.95 -11.19
C SER A 130 6.70 10.54 -9.84
N ASP A 131 5.59 11.18 -9.47
CA ASP A 131 4.74 10.85 -8.34
C ASP A 131 3.55 9.93 -8.71
N GLU A 132 3.49 9.44 -9.95
CA GLU A 132 2.42 8.57 -10.41
C GLU A 132 2.48 7.18 -9.76
N ILE A 133 1.40 6.80 -9.08
CA ILE A 133 1.32 5.59 -8.25
C ILE A 133 0.24 4.65 -8.80
N LEU A 134 0.54 3.35 -8.88
CA LEU A 134 -0.51 2.32 -8.88
C LEU A 134 -0.68 1.80 -7.45
N CYS A 135 -1.75 2.23 -6.80
CA CYS A 135 -2.10 1.83 -5.45
C CYS A 135 -2.91 0.54 -5.48
N ALA A 136 -2.34 -0.53 -4.93
CA ALA A 136 -3.04 -1.79 -4.71
C ALA A 136 -3.78 -1.76 -3.36
N LYS A 137 -5.11 -1.86 -3.40
CA LYS A 137 -6.00 -1.80 -2.23
C LYS A 137 -6.52 -3.19 -1.91
N PHE A 138 -6.11 -3.74 -0.77
CA PHE A 138 -6.56 -5.05 -0.31
C PHE A 138 -7.87 -4.90 0.47
N GLY A 139 -8.93 -5.56 0.01
CA GLY A 139 -10.23 -5.62 0.67
C GLY A 139 -10.49 -6.93 1.43
N GLU A 140 -11.68 -7.04 2.03
CA GLU A 140 -12.09 -8.14 2.93
C GLU A 140 -12.07 -9.55 2.31
N ASP A 141 -12.36 -9.67 1.00
CA ASP A 141 -12.48 -10.96 0.32
C ASP A 141 -11.19 -11.41 -0.38
N GLY A 142 -10.07 -10.74 -0.11
CA GLY A 142 -8.80 -10.94 -0.84
C GLY A 142 -8.82 -10.36 -2.26
N ASN A 143 -9.88 -9.64 -2.63
CA ASN A 143 -9.90 -8.82 -3.84
C ASN A 143 -8.90 -7.67 -3.70
N ILE A 144 -8.17 -7.42 -4.79
CA ILE A 144 -7.21 -6.32 -4.90
C ILE A 144 -7.74 -5.39 -5.98
N ASP A 145 -8.06 -4.16 -5.57
CA ASP A 145 -8.40 -3.08 -6.50
C ASP A 145 -7.14 -2.27 -6.83
N ILE A 146 -6.99 -1.85 -8.07
CA ILE A 146 -5.86 -1.02 -8.51
C ILE A 146 -6.39 0.36 -8.85
N ALA A 147 -5.89 1.36 -8.14
CA ALA A 147 -6.18 2.76 -8.40
C ALA A 147 -4.91 3.47 -8.86
N TRP A 148 -5.03 4.24 -9.94
CA TRP A 148 -3.99 5.19 -10.30
C TRP A 148 -4.18 6.49 -9.50
N GLU A 149 -3.13 6.92 -8.80
CA GLU A 149 -3.09 8.09 -7.94
C GLU A 149 -1.88 8.98 -8.29
N SER A 150 -2.02 10.31 -8.09
CA SER A 150 -0.99 11.35 -8.28
C SER A 150 -1.13 12.41 -7.20
#